data_AF-A0A1Y2L9D6-F1
#
_entry.id   AF-A0A1Y2L9D6-F1
#
_cell.length_a   1.000
_cell.length_b   1.000
_cell.length_c   1.000
_cell.angle_alpha   90.00
_cell.angle_beta   90.00
_cell.angle_gamma   90.00
#
_symmetry.space_group_name_H-M   'P 1'
#
loop_
_entity.id
_entity.type
_entity.pdbx_description
1 polymer ?
#
loop_
_entity_poly.entity_id
_entity_poly.type
_entity_poly.pdbx_seq_one_letter_code
_entity_poly.pdbx_strand_id
1 'polypeptide(L)'
;MGMGKYFMRRYVLALCFCLGLLAISDGTIAHAQDFSTLAGTERALNQFEKVKLHSFADRDAFLAIIDRTLGLKNIKGSDTLFAKLPRSPFTITGRRGNNQAVPCQIFIPAKITPGSGTEIFADLMRGWFGNRLNYASTAEVTFGWLMRHEVRHCDPTHFGDKGDKERDDEIEADLFALNAVTDPQMHDQLAQDALAFRMITASLFASKSHMTGLSLKRALAGATPAAYPPAKDEIAAFLTVRKQVFDHAKAISVAARPSNQDVIRAVIELSQTSQDNPLATEILGDLDQAIAHFAPKLHSKNQSVQ
;
A
#
# COMPACT_ATOMS: atom_id res chain seq x y z
N MET A 1 35.14 -35.28 -71.50
CA MET A 1 34.07 -34.39 -71.01
C MET A 1 32.89 -35.29 -70.65
N GLY A 2 32.55 -35.62 -69.42
CA GLY A 2 32.75 -34.97 -68.13
C GLY A 2 31.38 -34.95 -67.45
N MET A 3 31.11 -35.95 -66.59
CA MET A 3 30.03 -36.05 -65.58
C MET A 3 28.57 -35.82 -66.03
N GLY A 4 27.55 -36.54 -65.55
CA GLY A 4 27.45 -37.37 -64.38
C GLY A 4 26.10 -38.11 -64.35
N LYS A 5 26.12 -39.16 -63.54
CA LYS A 5 25.09 -40.18 -63.31
C LYS A 5 23.86 -39.56 -62.65
N TYR A 6 22.66 -39.94 -63.09
CA TYR A 6 21.44 -39.85 -62.26
C TYR A 6 20.87 -41.24 -62.03
N PHE A 7 20.90 -41.63 -60.76
CA PHE A 7 20.56 -42.95 -60.25
C PHE A 7 19.09 -43.02 -59.83
N MET A 8 18.58 -44.24 -59.86
CA MET A 8 17.22 -44.66 -59.56
C MET A 8 16.67 -44.22 -58.19
N ARG A 9 15.37 -43.89 -58.23
CA ARG A 9 14.33 -44.17 -57.23
C ARG A 9 14.62 -45.39 -56.34
N ARG A 10 14.64 -45.24 -55.01
CA ARG A 10 13.57 -45.64 -54.04
C ARG A 10 14.10 -45.97 -52.61
N TYR A 11 13.37 -45.38 -51.65
CA TYR A 11 13.17 -45.70 -50.22
C TYR A 11 14.08 -45.09 -49.13
N VAL A 12 13.35 -44.67 -48.08
CA VAL A 12 13.72 -44.25 -46.72
C VAL A 12 14.16 -42.78 -46.57
N LEU A 13 13.19 -41.92 -46.25
CA LEU A 13 13.19 -41.15 -44.99
C LEU A 13 11.86 -40.40 -44.86
N ALA A 14 10.98 -40.93 -44.01
CA ALA A 14 9.92 -40.16 -43.38
C ALA A 14 10.49 -39.60 -42.06
N LEU A 15 9.96 -38.43 -41.66
CA LEU A 15 10.31 -37.66 -40.46
C LEU A 15 11.69 -36.99 -40.44
N CYS A 16 11.73 -35.72 -40.87
CA CYS A 16 12.54 -34.65 -40.29
C CYS A 16 12.07 -33.32 -40.89
N PHE A 17 10.85 -32.91 -40.54
CA PHE A 17 10.39 -31.53 -40.70
C PHE A 17 9.72 -31.14 -39.38
N CYS A 18 10.09 -29.98 -38.84
CA CYS A 18 9.61 -29.39 -37.58
C CYS A 18 10.33 -29.79 -36.27
N LEU A 19 11.66 -29.78 -36.24
CA LEU A 19 12.43 -29.65 -34.99
C LEU A 19 13.54 -28.61 -35.19
N GLY A 20 13.18 -27.34 -35.03
CA GLY A 20 14.13 -26.24 -35.15
C GLY A 20 13.41 -24.92 -35.25
N LEU A 21 12.79 -24.49 -34.15
CA LEU A 21 12.32 -23.13 -33.78
C LEU A 21 11.07 -23.22 -32.87
N LEU A 22 11.20 -23.93 -31.75
CA LEU A 22 10.31 -23.80 -30.59
C LEU A 22 11.16 -23.89 -29.32
N ALA A 23 12.07 -22.94 -29.20
CA ALA A 23 12.76 -22.63 -27.96
C ALA A 23 12.88 -21.11 -27.95
N ILE A 24 11.85 -20.46 -27.43
CA ILE A 24 11.75 -19.11 -26.83
C ILE A 24 10.27 -18.76 -26.86
N SER A 25 9.59 -19.16 -25.79
CA SER A 25 8.49 -18.46 -25.12
C SER A 25 7.78 -19.51 -24.27
N ASP A 26 8.43 -19.92 -23.19
CA ASP A 26 7.66 -20.07 -21.95
C ASP A 26 7.15 -18.65 -21.62
N GLY A 27 6.11 -18.25 -22.35
CA GLY A 27 5.21 -17.24 -21.88
C GLY A 27 4.61 -17.82 -20.63
N THR A 28 5.23 -17.50 -19.48
CA THR A 28 4.44 -17.21 -18.30
C THR A 28 3.36 -16.27 -18.78
N ILE A 29 2.18 -16.84 -19.03
CA ILE A 29 0.95 -16.09 -19.11
C ILE A 29 0.99 -15.29 -17.82
N ALA A 30 1.19 -13.97 -17.93
CA ALA A 30 1.06 -13.07 -16.81
C ALA A 30 -0.36 -13.28 -16.32
N HIS A 31 -0.52 -14.12 -15.30
CA HIS A 31 -1.80 -14.28 -14.65
C HIS A 31 -2.12 -12.90 -14.11
N ALA A 32 -3.10 -12.24 -14.71
CA ALA A 32 -3.65 -11.02 -14.16
C ALA A 32 -3.90 -11.29 -12.67
N GLN A 33 -3.22 -10.53 -11.80
CA GLN A 33 -3.29 -10.76 -10.37
C GLN A 33 -4.74 -10.54 -9.93
N ASP A 34 -5.40 -11.61 -9.51
CA ASP A 34 -6.81 -11.58 -9.14
C ASP A 34 -6.96 -11.10 -7.68
N PHE A 35 -7.27 -9.82 -7.50
CA PHE A 35 -7.63 -9.25 -6.21
C PHE A 35 -9.14 -9.13 -6.00
N SER A 36 -9.96 -9.76 -6.84
CA SER A 36 -11.43 -9.68 -6.77
C SER A 36 -12.03 -10.58 -5.70
N THR A 37 -11.27 -11.57 -5.23
CA THR A 37 -11.66 -12.50 -4.15
C THR A 37 -10.52 -12.69 -3.15
N LEU A 38 -10.85 -13.08 -1.91
CA LEU A 38 -9.83 -13.38 -0.90
C LEU A 38 -8.92 -14.54 -1.31
N ALA A 39 -9.48 -15.57 -1.96
CA ALA A 39 -8.72 -16.72 -2.45
C ALA A 39 -7.84 -16.37 -3.66
N GLY A 40 -8.35 -15.53 -4.57
CA GLY A 40 -7.56 -14.94 -5.66
C GLY A 40 -6.38 -14.14 -5.11
N THR A 41 -6.66 -13.30 -4.12
CA THR A 41 -5.64 -12.47 -3.46
C THR A 41 -4.56 -13.34 -2.83
N GLU A 42 -4.92 -14.39 -2.07
CA GLU A 42 -3.93 -15.31 -1.47
C GLU A 42 -3.04 -15.97 -2.54
N ARG A 43 -3.62 -16.41 -3.66
CA ARG A 43 -2.85 -16.98 -4.79
C ARG A 43 -1.91 -15.94 -5.43
N ALA A 44 -2.40 -14.72 -5.66
CA ALA A 44 -1.62 -13.63 -6.23
C ALA A 44 -0.46 -13.23 -5.32
N LEU A 45 -0.64 -13.27 -4.00
CA LEU A 45 0.41 -12.92 -3.04
C LEU A 45 1.46 -14.03 -2.87
N ASN A 46 1.06 -15.30 -3.01
CA ASN A 46 1.95 -16.46 -2.87
C ASN A 46 3.07 -16.57 -3.92
N GLN A 47 3.05 -15.73 -4.96
CA GLN A 47 4.18 -15.61 -5.88
C GLN A 47 5.36 -14.82 -5.28
N PHE A 48 5.10 -14.02 -4.24
CA PHE A 48 6.10 -13.20 -3.56
C PHE A 48 6.58 -13.88 -2.28
N GLU A 49 5.66 -14.24 -1.38
CA GLU A 49 5.96 -14.93 -0.14
C GLU A 49 4.82 -15.89 0.21
N LYS A 50 5.13 -16.98 0.94
CA LYS A 50 4.10 -17.92 1.39
C LYS A 50 3.24 -17.29 2.49
N VAL A 51 2.02 -16.93 2.14
CA VAL A 51 1.05 -16.28 3.03
C VAL A 51 -0.23 -17.07 3.22
N LYS A 52 -0.88 -16.83 4.35
CA LYS A 52 -2.25 -17.23 4.63
C LYS A 52 -3.07 -16.00 4.96
N LEU A 53 -4.17 -15.80 4.23
CA LEU A 53 -5.08 -14.69 4.46
C LEU A 53 -6.23 -15.12 5.35
N HIS A 54 -6.56 -14.27 6.31
CA HIS A 54 -7.69 -14.45 7.21
C HIS A 54 -8.55 -13.21 7.19
N SER A 55 -9.85 -13.38 6.94
CA SER A 55 -10.81 -12.30 7.16
C SER A 55 -11.49 -12.46 8.51
N PHE A 56 -11.77 -11.35 9.20
CA PHE A 56 -12.45 -11.36 10.48
C PHE A 56 -13.55 -10.28 10.54
N ALA A 57 -14.70 -10.63 11.10
CA ALA A 57 -15.83 -9.71 11.23
C ALA A 57 -15.77 -8.86 12.51
N ASP A 58 -15.30 -9.47 13.60
CA ASP A 58 -15.28 -8.89 14.93
C ASP A 58 -14.07 -9.39 15.73
N ARG A 59 -14.01 -9.00 17.00
CA ARG A 59 -12.88 -9.30 17.88
C ARG A 59 -12.81 -10.77 18.25
N ASP A 60 -13.95 -11.41 18.46
CA ASP A 60 -13.99 -12.80 18.89
C ASP A 60 -13.59 -13.72 17.74
N ALA A 61 -14.07 -13.45 16.53
CA ALA A 61 -13.63 -14.10 15.32
C ALA A 61 -12.12 -13.92 15.09
N PHE A 62 -11.62 -12.69 15.25
CA PHE A 62 -10.20 -12.39 15.12
C PHE A 62 -9.35 -13.19 16.12
N LEU A 63 -9.69 -13.16 17.42
CA LEU A 63 -8.95 -13.87 18.45
C LEU A 63 -9.01 -15.39 18.27
N ALA A 64 -10.14 -15.93 17.82
CA ALA A 64 -10.27 -17.35 17.53
C ALA A 64 -9.34 -17.80 16.39
N ILE A 65 -9.16 -16.96 15.36
CA ILE A 65 -8.22 -17.25 14.28
C ILE A 65 -6.78 -17.17 14.80
N ILE A 66 -6.44 -16.14 15.57
CA ILE A 66 -5.10 -15.98 16.17
C ILE A 66 -4.75 -17.19 17.04
N ASP A 67 -5.67 -17.62 17.91
CA ASP A 67 -5.40 -18.76 18.80
C ASP A 67 -5.20 -20.06 18.01
N ARG A 68 -5.99 -20.28 16.96
CA ARG A 68 -5.86 -21.45 16.08
C ARG A 68 -4.54 -21.44 15.28
N THR A 69 -4.08 -20.28 14.85
CA THR A 69 -2.96 -20.15 13.91
C THR A 69 -1.61 -20.00 14.63
N LEU A 70 -1.57 -19.13 15.63
CA LEU A 70 -0.36 -18.73 16.35
C LEU A 70 -0.37 -19.18 17.82
N GLY A 71 -1.55 -19.35 18.41
CA GLY A 71 -1.75 -19.60 19.84
C GLY A 71 -1.61 -18.33 20.66
N LEU A 72 -2.68 -17.82 21.26
CA LEU A 72 -2.68 -16.53 21.97
C LEU A 72 -1.67 -16.49 23.12
N LYS A 73 -1.46 -17.64 23.78
CA LYS A 73 -0.47 -17.82 24.84
C LYS A 73 0.98 -17.58 24.40
N ASN A 74 1.27 -17.67 23.10
CA ASN A 74 2.61 -17.47 22.53
C ASN A 74 2.86 -15.99 22.17
N ILE A 75 1.85 -15.13 22.27
CA ILE A 75 1.93 -13.72 21.92
C ILE A 75 2.04 -12.90 23.21
N LYS A 76 3.19 -12.26 23.41
CA LYS A 76 3.46 -11.45 24.59
C LYS A 76 2.48 -10.28 24.67
N GLY A 77 1.70 -10.23 25.75
CA GLY A 77 0.74 -9.14 25.99
C GLY A 77 -0.44 -9.14 25.01
N SER A 78 -0.86 -10.31 24.52
CA SER A 78 -1.94 -10.48 23.54
C SER A 78 -3.24 -9.76 23.92
N ASP A 79 -3.62 -9.77 25.20
CA ASP A 79 -4.82 -9.05 25.67
C ASP A 79 -4.77 -7.55 25.42
N THR A 80 -3.59 -6.94 25.62
CA THR A 80 -3.37 -5.51 25.37
C THR A 80 -3.17 -5.23 23.89
N LEU A 81 -2.41 -6.08 23.20
CA LEU A 81 -2.12 -5.95 21.76
C LEU A 81 -3.40 -5.98 20.92
N PHE A 82 -4.33 -6.86 21.27
CA PHE A 82 -5.59 -7.08 20.56
C PHE A 82 -6.80 -6.49 21.31
N ALA A 83 -6.57 -5.53 22.21
CA ALA A 83 -7.64 -4.79 22.87
C ALA A 83 -8.45 -3.94 21.88
N LYS A 84 -7.80 -3.47 20.81
CA LYS A 84 -8.44 -2.77 19.70
C LYS A 84 -8.20 -3.54 18.42
N LEU A 85 -9.23 -3.70 17.60
CA LEU A 85 -9.07 -4.32 16.31
C LEU A 85 -8.34 -3.39 15.34
N PRO A 86 -7.46 -3.95 14.49
CA PRO A 86 -6.84 -3.20 13.41
C PRO A 86 -7.90 -2.79 12.40
N ARG A 87 -7.70 -1.61 11.81
CA ARG A 87 -8.59 -1.04 10.78
C ARG A 87 -8.10 -1.32 9.37
N SER A 88 -6.83 -1.64 9.22
CA SER A 88 -6.19 -2.05 7.97
C SER A 88 -5.91 -3.55 7.97
N PRO A 89 -5.63 -4.14 6.79
CA PRO A 89 -4.85 -5.35 6.72
C PRO A 89 -3.59 -5.16 7.56
N PHE A 90 -3.14 -6.24 8.18
CA PHE A 90 -1.90 -6.21 8.92
C PHE A 90 -1.31 -7.61 8.99
N THR A 91 0.02 -7.61 9.06
CA THR A 91 0.81 -8.83 9.05
C THR A 91 1.18 -9.21 10.47
N ILE A 92 0.95 -10.47 10.83
CA ILE A 92 1.61 -11.08 11.98
C ILE A 92 2.59 -12.10 11.45
N THR A 93 3.84 -11.71 11.50
CA THR A 93 4.95 -12.64 11.41
C THR A 93 5.11 -13.31 12.77
N GLY A 94 4.45 -14.45 12.94
CA GLY A 94 4.69 -15.29 14.11
C GLY A 94 6.15 -15.77 14.10
N ARG A 95 6.73 -16.00 15.28
CA ARG A 95 7.84 -16.94 15.42
C ARG A 95 7.34 -18.17 16.16
N ARG A 96 7.60 -19.38 15.65
CA ARG A 96 7.53 -20.62 16.43
C ARG A 96 8.92 -20.89 16.99
N GLY A 97 9.17 -20.40 18.21
CA GLY A 97 10.52 -20.39 18.79
C GLY A 97 11.41 -19.36 18.09
N ASN A 98 12.54 -19.79 17.55
CA ASN A 98 13.46 -18.93 16.79
C ASN A 98 13.12 -18.84 15.29
N ASN A 99 12.20 -19.67 14.80
CA ASN A 99 11.86 -19.77 13.39
C ASN A 99 10.60 -18.95 13.07
N GLN A 100 10.54 -18.35 11.89
CA GLN A 100 9.32 -17.72 11.39
C GLN A 100 8.18 -18.75 11.30
N ALA A 101 6.98 -18.35 11.70
CA ALA A 101 5.77 -19.11 11.45
C ALA A 101 5.51 -19.07 9.94
N VAL A 102 5.67 -20.21 9.27
CA VAL A 102 5.34 -20.38 7.85
C VAL A 102 4.04 -21.17 7.75
N PRO A 103 3.03 -20.70 6.98
CA PRO A 103 3.03 -19.46 6.21
C PRO A 103 2.92 -18.21 7.10
N CYS A 104 3.38 -17.06 6.58
CA CYS A 104 3.12 -15.76 7.19
C CYS A 104 1.59 -15.50 7.25
N GLN A 105 1.09 -14.86 8.30
CA GLN A 105 -0.34 -14.68 8.51
C GLN A 105 -0.71 -13.22 8.28
N ILE A 106 -1.61 -12.94 7.33
CA ILE A 106 -2.15 -11.61 7.08
C ILE A 106 -3.62 -11.61 7.43
N PHE A 107 -4.02 -10.65 8.26
CA PHE A 107 -5.38 -10.53 8.78
C PHE A 107 -6.04 -9.30 8.20
N ILE A 108 -7.27 -9.45 7.71
CA ILE A 108 -8.01 -8.43 6.96
C ILE A 108 -9.38 -8.24 7.61
N PRO A 109 -9.76 -7.03 8.04
CA PRO A 109 -11.14 -6.75 8.43
C PRO A 109 -12.12 -7.09 7.30
N ALA A 110 -13.15 -7.88 7.56
CA ALA A 110 -14.10 -8.35 6.54
C ALA A 110 -14.79 -7.20 5.79
N LYS A 111 -14.95 -6.04 6.43
CA LYS A 111 -15.55 -4.85 5.83
C LYS A 111 -14.73 -4.23 4.68
N ILE A 112 -13.46 -4.58 4.53
CA ILE A 112 -12.56 -4.06 3.47
C ILE A 112 -12.00 -5.18 2.57
N THR A 113 -12.56 -6.39 2.63
CA THR A 113 -12.18 -7.47 1.71
C THR A 113 -12.74 -7.22 0.30
N PRO A 114 -12.15 -7.84 -0.73
CA PRO A 114 -12.72 -7.80 -2.08
C PRO A 114 -14.19 -8.24 -2.08
N GLY A 115 -15.01 -7.55 -2.88
CA GLY A 115 -16.45 -7.81 -2.97
C GLY A 115 -17.30 -7.23 -1.82
N SER A 116 -16.70 -6.62 -0.78
CA SER A 116 -17.45 -5.98 0.31
C SER A 116 -18.21 -4.70 -0.10
N GLY A 117 -17.85 -4.12 -1.25
CA GLY A 117 -18.35 -2.82 -1.71
C GLY A 117 -17.71 -1.60 -1.03
N THR A 118 -16.80 -1.81 -0.07
CA THR A 118 -16.06 -0.75 0.62
C THR A 118 -14.72 -0.50 -0.05
N GLU A 119 -14.42 0.77 -0.32
CA GLU A 119 -13.11 1.19 -0.83
C GLU A 119 -12.13 1.31 0.34
N ILE A 120 -11.02 0.57 0.26
CA ILE A 120 -10.09 0.44 1.38
C ILE A 120 -9.48 1.78 1.79
N PHE A 121 -9.07 2.62 0.85
CA PHE A 121 -8.53 3.95 1.19
C PHE A 121 -9.59 4.85 1.81
N ALA A 122 -10.85 4.79 1.35
CA ALA A 122 -11.94 5.55 1.95
C ALA A 122 -12.17 5.16 3.42
N ASP A 123 -12.18 3.85 3.71
CA ASP A 123 -12.33 3.32 5.06
C ASP A 123 -11.14 3.68 5.96
N LEU A 124 -9.91 3.54 5.44
CA LEU A 124 -8.68 3.85 6.18
C LEU A 124 -8.51 5.35 6.44
N MET A 125 -8.97 6.21 5.52
CA MET A 125 -9.11 7.65 5.73
C MET A 125 -10.34 8.02 6.56
N ARG A 126 -10.94 7.04 7.26
CA ARG A 126 -11.99 7.22 8.27
C ARG A 126 -13.23 7.92 7.73
N GLY A 127 -13.51 7.75 6.43
CA GLY A 127 -14.63 8.39 5.75
C GLY A 127 -14.55 9.91 5.69
N TRP A 128 -13.37 10.52 5.90
CA TRP A 128 -13.21 11.98 5.89
C TRP A 128 -13.65 12.62 4.58
N PHE A 129 -13.52 11.88 3.50
CA PHE A 129 -13.83 12.30 2.14
C PHE A 129 -15.05 11.57 1.55
N GLY A 130 -15.84 10.89 2.41
CA GLY A 130 -16.94 10.03 1.99
C GLY A 130 -16.55 8.56 1.85
N ASN A 131 -17.47 7.77 1.29
CA ASN A 131 -17.33 6.32 1.09
C ASN A 131 -16.87 5.94 -0.33
N ARG A 132 -16.68 6.94 -1.20
CA ARG A 132 -16.24 6.81 -2.58
C ARG A 132 -15.24 7.91 -2.87
N LEU A 133 -14.05 7.54 -3.31
CA LEU A 133 -13.00 8.49 -3.67
C LEU A 133 -12.86 8.60 -5.18
N ASN A 134 -12.23 9.68 -5.61
CA ASN A 134 -11.68 9.78 -6.96
C ASN A 134 -10.29 9.13 -6.98
N TYR A 135 -10.03 8.27 -7.96
CA TYR A 135 -8.75 7.57 -8.10
C TYR A 135 -8.14 7.89 -9.46
N ALA A 136 -6.81 7.95 -9.54
CA ALA A 136 -6.10 7.87 -10.81
C ALA A 136 -6.10 6.42 -11.33
N SER A 137 -5.99 5.44 -10.44
CA SER A 137 -6.08 4.01 -10.74
C SER A 137 -7.50 3.48 -10.47
N THR A 138 -7.65 2.48 -9.59
CA THR A 138 -8.95 1.95 -9.15
C THR A 138 -8.88 1.48 -7.68
N ALA A 139 -10.04 1.33 -7.05
CA ALA A 139 -10.13 0.75 -5.69
C ALA A 139 -9.52 -0.66 -5.60
N GLU A 140 -9.58 -1.45 -6.67
CA GLU A 140 -9.03 -2.81 -6.72
C GLU A 140 -7.50 -2.80 -6.84
N VAL A 141 -6.95 -1.88 -7.64
CA VAL A 141 -5.50 -1.69 -7.78
C VAL A 141 -4.88 -1.19 -6.47
N THR A 142 -5.54 -0.26 -5.78
CA THR A 142 -5.10 0.24 -4.46
C THR A 142 -5.24 -0.82 -3.36
N PHE A 143 -6.27 -1.68 -3.41
CA PHE A 143 -6.35 -2.85 -2.54
C PHE A 143 -5.19 -3.82 -2.78
N GLY A 144 -4.91 -4.15 -4.04
CA GLY A 144 -3.77 -5.00 -4.41
C GLY A 144 -2.43 -4.43 -3.94
N TRP A 145 -2.25 -3.11 -4.02
CA TRP A 145 -1.07 -2.43 -3.48
C TRP A 145 -0.92 -2.65 -1.98
N LEU A 146 -1.97 -2.41 -1.19
CA LEU A 146 -1.89 -2.57 0.26
C LEU A 146 -1.64 -4.04 0.65
N MET A 147 -2.22 -4.98 -0.09
CA MET A 147 -1.97 -6.40 0.14
C MET A 147 -0.53 -6.81 -0.19
N ARG A 148 0.06 -6.28 -1.26
CA ARG A 148 1.48 -6.49 -1.58
C ARG A 148 2.41 -5.81 -0.57
N HIS A 149 2.02 -4.65 -0.06
CA HIS A 149 2.72 -3.94 1.02
C HIS A 149 2.80 -4.84 2.27
N GLU A 150 1.66 -5.39 2.71
CA GLU A 150 1.64 -6.32 3.84
C GLU A 150 2.48 -7.58 3.60
N VAL A 151 2.49 -8.10 2.37
CA VAL A 151 3.35 -9.24 2.03
C VAL A 151 4.83 -8.91 2.16
N ARG A 152 5.27 -7.67 1.87
CA ARG A 152 6.67 -7.31 2.09
C ARG A 152 7.06 -7.43 3.56
N HIS A 153 6.16 -7.07 4.47
CA HIS A 153 6.36 -7.25 5.92
C HIS A 153 6.48 -8.72 6.36
N CYS A 154 6.21 -9.68 5.47
CA CYS A 154 6.53 -11.10 5.71
C CYS A 154 8.02 -11.43 5.51
N ASP A 155 8.84 -10.55 4.91
CA ASP A 155 10.28 -10.78 4.80
C ASP A 155 10.96 -10.69 6.19
N PRO A 156 11.76 -11.70 6.60
CA PRO A 156 12.49 -11.66 7.86
C PRO A 156 13.43 -10.47 8.09
N THR A 157 13.82 -9.77 7.03
CA THR A 157 14.63 -8.55 7.12
C THR A 157 13.81 -7.33 7.57
N HIS A 158 12.48 -7.38 7.42
CA HIS A 158 11.49 -6.35 7.75
C HIS A 158 10.84 -6.53 9.14
N PHE A 159 11.55 -7.16 10.08
CA PHE A 159 11.00 -7.45 11.42
C PHE A 159 10.89 -6.25 12.38
N GLY A 160 10.82 -5.01 11.87
CA GLY A 160 10.46 -3.85 12.67
C GLY A 160 11.36 -3.67 13.89
N ASP A 161 12.68 -3.58 13.68
CA ASP A 161 13.59 -3.19 14.74
C ASP A 161 13.35 -1.69 15.04
N LYS A 162 12.37 -1.41 15.91
CA LYS A 162 11.99 -0.10 16.49
C LYS A 162 12.72 1.14 16.00
N GLY A 163 11.96 2.15 15.56
CA GLY A 163 12.48 3.49 15.27
C GLY A 163 12.63 3.73 13.77
N ASP A 164 13.79 4.22 13.34
CA ASP A 164 14.02 4.61 11.94
C ASP A 164 13.91 3.42 10.98
N LYS A 165 14.29 2.21 11.42
CA LYS A 165 14.21 1.00 10.61
C LYS A 165 12.76 0.60 10.29
N GLU A 166 11.85 0.66 11.26
CA GLU A 166 10.42 0.41 11.02
C GLU A 166 9.84 1.36 9.96
N ARG A 167 10.33 2.59 9.91
CA ARG A 167 9.90 3.60 8.95
C ARG A 167 10.51 3.36 7.57
N ASP A 168 11.76 2.90 7.50
CA ASP A 168 12.41 2.54 6.23
C ASP A 168 11.79 1.28 5.61
N ASP A 169 11.46 0.28 6.45
CA ASP A 169 10.73 -0.93 6.06
C ASP A 169 9.37 -0.57 5.40
N GLU A 170 8.66 0.45 5.93
CA GLU A 170 7.41 0.96 5.34
C GLU A 170 7.59 1.57 3.94
N ILE A 171 8.67 2.33 3.72
CA ILE A 171 8.98 2.89 2.40
C ILE A 171 9.32 1.76 1.43
N GLU A 172 10.15 0.81 1.85
CA GLU A 172 10.51 -0.33 1.01
C GLU A 172 9.28 -1.18 0.67
N ALA A 173 8.37 -1.41 1.61
CA ALA A 173 7.11 -2.10 1.38
C ALA A 173 6.20 -1.37 0.39
N ASP A 174 6.11 -0.03 0.47
CA ASP A 174 5.39 0.79 -0.52
C ASP A 174 5.99 0.63 -1.92
N LEU A 175 7.31 0.76 -2.04
CA LEU A 175 8.04 0.66 -3.31
C LEU A 175 7.96 -0.76 -3.90
N PHE A 176 8.06 -1.79 -3.07
CA PHE A 176 7.87 -3.17 -3.48
C PHE A 176 6.47 -3.38 -4.08
N ALA A 177 5.44 -2.91 -3.39
CA ALA A 177 4.06 -3.06 -3.83
C ALA A 177 3.75 -2.30 -5.13
N LEU A 178 4.40 -1.16 -5.34
CA LEU A 178 4.34 -0.36 -6.57
C LEU A 178 5.06 -1.07 -7.73
N ASN A 179 6.32 -1.46 -7.52
CA ASN A 179 7.16 -2.10 -8.54
C ASN A 179 6.64 -3.46 -9.02
N ALA A 180 5.71 -4.08 -8.28
CA ALA A 180 4.99 -5.27 -8.71
C ALA A 180 3.96 -4.99 -9.83
N VAL A 181 3.61 -3.73 -10.10
CA VAL A 181 2.76 -3.32 -11.21
C VAL A 181 3.64 -3.02 -12.42
N THR A 182 3.61 -3.90 -13.42
CA THR A 182 4.50 -3.81 -14.59
C THR A 182 3.95 -2.94 -15.72
N ASP A 183 2.64 -2.66 -15.73
CA ASP A 183 2.06 -1.71 -16.69
C ASP A 183 2.44 -0.28 -16.28
N PRO A 184 3.17 0.48 -17.12
CA PRO A 184 3.67 1.79 -16.72
C PRO A 184 2.58 2.82 -16.40
N GLN A 185 1.49 2.81 -17.16
CA GLN A 185 0.40 3.77 -16.93
C GLN A 185 -0.31 3.48 -15.61
N MET A 186 -0.63 2.21 -15.36
CA MET A 186 -1.26 1.78 -14.10
C MET A 186 -0.32 1.97 -12.91
N HIS A 187 0.99 1.75 -13.11
CA HIS A 187 2.02 2.03 -12.12
C HIS A 187 1.99 3.50 -11.70
N ASP A 188 2.05 4.43 -12.66
CA ASP A 188 2.08 5.87 -12.37
C ASP A 188 0.79 6.35 -11.71
N GLN A 189 -0.36 5.84 -12.17
CA GLN A 189 -1.67 6.11 -11.55
C GLN A 189 -1.73 5.61 -10.11
N LEU A 190 -1.26 4.38 -9.85
CA LEU A 190 -1.21 3.84 -8.49
C LEU A 190 -0.20 4.60 -7.62
N ALA A 191 0.96 5.00 -8.16
CA ALA A 191 1.95 5.79 -7.44
C ALA A 191 1.37 7.13 -6.96
N GLN A 192 0.57 7.80 -7.81
CA GLN A 192 -0.17 9.00 -7.44
C GLN A 192 -1.16 8.73 -6.30
N ASP A 193 -1.97 7.67 -6.40
CA ASP A 193 -2.94 7.31 -5.36
C ASP A 193 -2.25 6.93 -4.03
N ALA A 194 -1.18 6.14 -4.08
CA ALA A 194 -0.42 5.70 -2.91
C ALA A 194 0.26 6.88 -2.20
N LEU A 195 0.89 7.79 -2.96
CA LEU A 195 1.51 8.99 -2.40
C LEU A 195 0.46 9.90 -1.74
N ALA A 196 -0.65 10.17 -2.41
CA ALA A 196 -1.74 10.97 -1.85
C ALA A 196 -2.27 10.34 -0.55
N PHE A 197 -2.44 9.01 -0.52
CA PHE A 197 -2.87 8.29 0.66
C PHE A 197 -1.88 8.41 1.81
N ARG A 198 -0.58 8.23 1.55
CA ARG A 198 0.47 8.40 2.54
C ARG A 198 0.54 9.84 3.06
N MET A 199 0.39 10.85 2.20
CA MET A 199 0.34 12.25 2.61
C MET A 199 -0.77 12.54 3.59
N ILE A 200 -1.99 12.12 3.27
CA ILE A 200 -3.15 12.31 4.13
C ILE A 200 -2.97 11.57 5.45
N THR A 201 -2.67 10.28 5.40
CA THR A 201 -2.60 9.45 6.61
C THR A 201 -1.45 9.88 7.52
N ALA A 202 -0.27 10.15 6.99
CA ALA A 202 0.88 10.64 7.74
C ALA A 202 0.60 11.99 8.42
N SER A 203 0.01 12.92 7.68
CA SER A 203 -0.28 14.26 8.22
C SER A 203 -1.37 14.23 9.27
N LEU A 204 -2.37 13.35 9.16
CA LEU A 204 -3.60 13.53 9.91
C LEU A 204 -3.77 12.55 11.08
N PHE A 205 -3.30 11.31 10.98
CA PHE A 205 -3.61 10.33 12.04
C PHE A 205 -2.72 9.08 12.16
N ALA A 206 -1.79 8.81 11.24
CA ALA A 206 -0.95 7.62 11.30
C ALA A 206 0.08 7.67 12.45
N SER A 207 0.63 6.51 12.81
CA SER A 207 1.79 6.41 13.70
C SER A 207 3.06 6.92 13.02
N LYS A 208 4.12 7.11 13.81
CA LYS A 208 5.41 7.63 13.33
C LYS A 208 6.06 6.74 12.25
N SER A 209 5.88 5.42 12.33
CA SER A 209 6.40 4.47 11.34
C SER A 209 5.89 4.75 9.92
N HIS A 210 4.62 5.18 9.78
CA HIS A 210 4.01 5.47 8.49
C HIS A 210 4.14 6.95 8.05
N MET A 211 4.94 7.76 8.74
CA MET A 211 5.22 9.15 8.33
C MET A 211 6.32 9.17 7.27
N THR A 212 6.00 8.57 6.12
CA THR A 212 6.94 8.25 5.04
C THR A 212 6.69 9.04 3.76
N GLY A 213 5.67 9.90 3.74
CA GLY A 213 5.17 10.50 2.51
C GLY A 213 6.22 11.28 1.71
N LEU A 214 7.06 12.10 2.36
CA LEU A 214 8.05 12.89 1.64
C LEU A 214 9.13 12.00 1.04
N SER A 215 9.54 10.97 1.78
CA SER A 215 10.53 10.03 1.27
C SER A 215 9.97 9.14 0.17
N LEU A 216 8.72 8.73 0.25
CA LEU A 216 8.03 8.08 -0.87
C LEU A 216 7.98 9.01 -2.09
N LYS A 217 7.62 10.29 -1.92
CA LYS A 217 7.63 11.29 -3.00
C LYS A 217 9.02 11.40 -3.65
N ARG A 218 10.08 11.47 -2.85
CA ARG A 218 11.46 11.52 -3.36
C ARG A 218 11.86 10.23 -4.07
N ALA A 219 11.50 9.07 -3.54
CA ALA A 219 11.75 7.77 -4.16
C ALA A 219 11.07 7.65 -5.53
N LEU A 220 9.80 8.05 -5.62
CA LEU A 220 9.02 8.10 -6.86
C LEU A 220 9.61 9.07 -7.89
N ALA A 221 10.31 10.11 -7.45
CA ALA A 221 11.06 11.01 -8.31
C ALA A 221 12.45 10.47 -8.71
N GLY A 222 12.79 9.23 -8.35
CA GLY A 222 14.07 8.59 -8.66
C GLY A 222 15.23 9.01 -7.76
N ALA A 223 14.95 9.67 -6.64
CA ALA A 223 15.99 10.03 -5.68
C ALA A 223 16.53 8.80 -4.95
N THR A 224 17.83 8.82 -4.60
CA THR A 224 18.42 7.78 -3.75
C THR A 224 18.07 8.03 -2.28
N PRO A 225 18.14 7.01 -1.40
CA PRO A 225 17.84 7.18 0.03
C PRO A 225 18.65 8.26 0.75
N ALA A 226 19.86 8.57 0.26
CA ALA A 226 20.69 9.65 0.80
C ALA A 226 20.10 11.06 0.57
N ALA A 227 19.17 11.21 -0.38
CA ALA A 227 18.49 12.46 -0.67
C ALA A 227 17.13 12.59 0.04
N TYR A 228 16.74 11.58 0.83
CA TYR A 228 15.53 11.63 1.63
C TYR A 228 15.76 12.54 2.85
N PRO A 229 14.72 13.22 3.36
CA PRO A 229 14.83 13.85 4.66
C PRO A 229 15.21 12.81 5.73
N PRO A 230 16.07 13.16 6.72
CA PRO A 230 16.31 12.27 7.85
C PRO A 230 14.99 11.89 8.53
N ALA A 231 14.83 10.62 8.91
CA ALA A 231 13.57 10.09 9.44
C ALA A 231 13.01 10.94 10.61
N LYS A 232 13.88 11.35 11.54
CA LYS A 232 13.52 12.23 12.66
C LYS A 232 12.91 13.56 12.20
N ASP A 233 13.42 14.14 11.12
CA ASP A 233 13.03 15.46 10.63
C ASP A 233 11.71 15.38 9.84
N GLU A 234 11.54 14.32 9.04
CA GLU A 234 10.26 14.04 8.37
C GLU A 234 9.14 13.77 9.37
N ILE A 235 9.38 12.91 10.36
CA ILE A 235 8.42 12.61 11.44
C ILE A 235 8.05 13.90 12.19
N ALA A 236 9.05 14.71 12.55
CA ALA A 236 8.82 15.98 13.23
C ALA A 236 7.99 16.96 12.38
N ALA A 237 8.25 17.01 11.08
CA ALA A 237 7.50 17.85 10.15
C ALA A 237 6.04 17.41 10.03
N PHE A 238 5.75 16.11 9.85
CA PHE A 238 4.37 15.59 9.82
C PHE A 238 3.63 15.82 11.13
N LEU A 239 4.30 15.65 12.29
CA LEU A 239 3.69 15.95 13.59
C LEU A 239 3.39 17.44 13.76
N THR A 240 4.27 18.31 13.24
CA THR A 240 4.07 19.76 13.25
C THR A 240 2.86 20.14 12.40
N VAL A 241 2.79 19.65 11.16
CA VAL A 241 1.63 19.88 10.28
C VAL A 241 0.35 19.35 10.90
N ARG A 242 0.36 18.14 11.47
CA ARG A 242 -0.80 17.58 12.18
C ARG A 242 -1.31 18.56 13.23
N LYS A 243 -0.41 19.06 14.07
CA LYS A 243 -0.77 20.00 15.14
C LYS A 243 -1.35 21.29 14.57
N GLN A 244 -0.69 21.89 13.58
CA GLN A 244 -1.14 23.13 12.94
C GLN A 244 -2.53 22.98 12.33
N VAL A 245 -2.78 21.91 11.56
CA VAL A 245 -4.08 21.65 10.93
C VAL A 245 -5.17 21.53 11.98
N PHE A 246 -4.97 20.77 13.05
CA PHE A 246 -6.01 20.59 14.08
C PHE A 246 -6.21 21.83 14.96
N ASP A 247 -5.15 22.57 15.27
CA ASP A 247 -5.26 23.84 16.01
C ASP A 247 -6.02 24.87 15.18
N HIS A 248 -5.71 24.99 13.88
CA HIS A 248 -6.39 25.90 12.96
C HIS A 248 -7.84 25.47 12.72
N ALA A 249 -8.10 24.18 12.50
CA ALA A 249 -9.47 23.63 12.40
C ALA A 249 -10.31 23.94 13.64
N LYS A 250 -9.69 23.92 14.83
CA LYS A 250 -10.35 24.33 16.09
C LYS A 250 -10.62 25.83 16.15
N ALA A 251 -9.71 26.66 15.65
CA ALA A 251 -9.87 28.11 15.62
C ALA A 251 -11.00 28.55 14.68
N ILE A 252 -11.18 27.87 13.55
CA ILE A 252 -12.19 28.22 12.53
C ILE A 252 -13.55 27.50 12.74
N SER A 253 -13.59 26.48 13.59
CA SER A 253 -14.80 25.71 13.88
C SER A 253 -15.79 26.50 14.73
N VAL A 254 -17.06 26.52 14.33
CA VAL A 254 -18.17 27.05 15.14
C VAL A 254 -18.69 26.06 16.18
N ALA A 255 -18.31 24.78 16.06
CA ALA A 255 -18.69 23.71 16.98
C ALA A 255 -17.58 23.46 18.01
N ALA A 256 -17.95 22.84 19.15
CA ALA A 256 -17.00 22.48 20.21
C ALA A 256 -15.93 21.47 19.76
N ARG A 257 -16.19 20.70 18.69
CA ARG A 257 -15.22 19.81 18.04
C ARG A 257 -15.22 20.09 16.54
N PRO A 258 -14.05 20.25 15.89
CA PRO A 258 -13.97 20.44 14.45
C PRO A 258 -14.63 19.29 13.69
N SER A 259 -15.37 19.63 12.64
CA SER A 259 -15.86 18.65 11.67
C SER A 259 -14.75 18.24 10.69
N ASN A 260 -14.97 17.17 9.91
CA ASN A 260 -14.04 16.81 8.82
C ASN A 260 -13.92 17.96 7.80
N GLN A 261 -15.00 18.71 7.57
CA GLN A 261 -14.97 19.87 6.69
C GLN A 261 -14.08 20.99 7.25
N ASP A 262 -14.09 21.23 8.57
CA ASP A 262 -13.19 22.20 9.20
C ASP A 262 -11.72 21.79 9.06
N VAL A 263 -11.42 20.50 9.21
CA VAL A 263 -10.05 19.97 9.00
C VAL A 263 -9.59 20.20 7.56
N ILE A 264 -10.45 19.91 6.57
CA ILE A 264 -10.12 20.11 5.15
C ILE A 264 -9.93 21.59 4.83
N ARG A 265 -10.83 22.46 5.30
CA ARG A 265 -10.69 23.90 5.16
C ARG A 265 -9.39 24.39 5.79
N ALA A 266 -9.03 23.87 6.97
CA ALA A 266 -7.79 24.24 7.63
C ALA A 266 -6.55 23.87 6.83
N VAL A 267 -6.54 22.71 6.15
CA VAL A 267 -5.45 22.34 5.24
C VAL A 267 -5.33 23.34 4.09
N ILE A 268 -6.44 23.66 3.42
CA ILE A 268 -6.46 24.56 2.26
C ILE A 268 -5.99 25.97 2.65
N GLU A 269 -6.43 26.49 3.80
CA GLU A 269 -5.99 27.81 4.27
C GLU A 269 -4.50 27.81 4.66
N LEU A 270 -4.02 26.75 5.31
CA LEU A 270 -2.62 26.65 5.71
C LEU A 270 -1.68 26.42 4.51
N SER A 271 -2.11 25.72 3.46
CA SER A 271 -1.29 25.48 2.25
C SER A 271 -0.94 26.77 1.50
N GLN A 272 -1.73 27.83 1.70
CA GLN A 272 -1.49 29.16 1.14
C GLN A 272 -0.53 30.02 1.97
N THR A 273 -0.06 29.51 3.12
CA THR A 273 0.82 30.22 4.04
C THR A 273 2.20 29.59 4.08
N SER A 274 3.24 30.44 4.02
CA SER A 274 4.62 29.96 4.22
C SER A 274 4.86 29.60 5.69
N GLN A 275 5.45 28.44 5.93
CA GLN A 275 5.90 28.01 7.26
C GLN A 275 7.41 28.25 7.44
N ASP A 276 7.84 28.48 8.68
CA ASP A 276 9.27 28.59 9.01
C ASP A 276 10.04 27.29 8.72
N ASN A 277 9.37 26.14 8.83
CA ASN A 277 9.94 24.84 8.47
C ASN A 277 9.61 24.53 6.99
N PRO A 278 10.62 24.44 6.10
CA PRO A 278 10.37 24.16 4.68
C PRO A 278 9.72 22.79 4.43
N LEU A 279 10.01 21.78 5.26
CA LEU A 279 9.35 20.47 5.13
C LEU A 279 7.86 20.57 5.49
N ALA A 280 7.51 21.40 6.48
CA ALA A 280 6.10 21.62 6.83
C ALA A 280 5.35 22.35 5.71
N THR A 281 5.97 23.36 5.08
CA THR A 281 5.43 24.03 3.89
C THR A 281 5.19 23.04 2.75
N GLU A 282 6.17 22.17 2.46
CA GLU A 282 6.01 21.15 1.42
C GLU A 282 4.87 20.17 1.74
N ILE A 283 4.81 19.65 2.97
CA ILE A 283 3.77 18.71 3.39
C ILE A 283 2.38 19.35 3.28
N LEU A 284 2.20 20.62 3.67
CA LEU A 284 0.90 21.30 3.56
C LEU A 284 0.46 21.44 2.10
N GLY A 285 1.38 21.79 1.21
CA GLY A 285 1.10 21.85 -0.23
C GLY A 285 0.74 20.49 -0.83
N ASP A 286 1.50 19.44 -0.49
CA ASP A 286 1.24 18.08 -0.97
C ASP A 286 -0.05 17.50 -0.38
N LEU A 287 -0.36 17.82 0.88
CA LEU A 287 -1.58 17.40 1.56
C LEU A 287 -2.82 18.03 0.91
N ASP A 288 -2.76 19.32 0.57
CA ASP A 288 -3.81 20.02 -0.15
C ASP A 288 -4.07 19.38 -1.52
N GLN A 289 -3.01 19.09 -2.28
CA GLN A 289 -3.10 18.38 -3.56
C GLN A 289 -3.65 16.96 -3.40
N ALA A 290 -3.26 16.22 -2.35
CA ALA A 290 -3.78 14.90 -2.07
C ALA A 290 -5.30 14.91 -1.77
N ILE A 291 -5.79 15.93 -1.08
CA ILE A 291 -7.24 16.12 -0.85
C ILE A 291 -7.94 16.47 -2.17
N ALA A 292 -7.39 17.37 -2.97
CA ALA A 292 -7.93 17.72 -4.29
C ALA A 292 -8.03 16.48 -5.21
N HIS A 293 -7.04 15.59 -5.13
CA HIS A 293 -6.99 14.34 -5.86
C HIS A 293 -8.14 13.40 -5.50
N PHE A 294 -8.28 13.03 -4.23
CA PHE A 294 -9.30 12.06 -3.80
C PHE A 294 -10.71 12.63 -3.67
N ALA A 295 -10.84 13.93 -3.41
CA ALA A 295 -12.10 14.57 -3.05
C ALA A 295 -12.31 15.92 -3.78
N PRO A 296 -12.20 15.99 -5.11
CA PRO A 296 -12.14 17.25 -5.86
C PRO A 296 -13.35 18.16 -5.59
N LYS A 297 -14.56 17.59 -5.53
CA LYS A 297 -15.78 18.37 -5.24
C LYS A 297 -15.78 18.98 -3.83
N LEU A 298 -15.28 18.23 -2.84
CA LEU A 298 -15.19 18.70 -1.46
C LEU A 298 -14.10 19.75 -1.33
N HIS A 299 -12.98 19.56 -2.03
CA HIS A 299 -11.87 20.51 -2.12
C HIS A 299 -12.30 21.85 -2.73
N SER A 300 -12.86 21.85 -3.95
CA SER A 300 -13.31 23.07 -4.63
C SER A 300 -14.36 23.86 -3.84
N LYS A 301 -15.28 23.16 -3.15
CA LYS A 301 -16.28 23.81 -2.28
C LYS A 301 -15.62 24.63 -1.17
N ASN A 302 -14.53 24.15 -0.58
CA ASN A 302 -13.86 24.85 0.52
C ASN A 302 -12.92 25.96 0.04
N GLN A 303 -12.43 25.92 -1.21
CA GLN A 303 -11.72 27.05 -1.82
C GLN A 303 -12.64 28.27 -2.01
N SER A 304 -13.92 28.04 -2.35
CA SER A 304 -14.89 29.13 -2.62
C SER A 304 -15.42 29.86 -1.38
N VAL A 305 -14.95 29.50 -0.18
CA VAL A 305 -15.37 30.12 1.10
C VAL A 305 -14.39 31.22 1.54
N GLN A 306 -13.27 31.40 0.83
CA GLN A 306 -12.32 32.49 0.99
C GLN A 306 -12.78 33.76 0.26
#